data_AF-W2P6E1-F1
#
_entry.id   AF-W2P6E1-F1
#
_cell.length_a   1.000
_cell.length_b   1.000
_cell.length_c   1.000
_cell.angle_alpha   90.00
_cell.angle_beta   90.00
_cell.angle_gamma   90.00
#
_symmetry.space_group_name_H-M   'P 1'
#
loop_
_entity.id
_entity.type
_entity.pdbx_description
1 polymer ?
#
loop_
_entity_poly.entity_id
_entity_poly.type
_entity_poly.pdbx_seq_one_letter_code
_entity_poly.pdbx_strand_id
1 'polypeptide(L)'
;MATLRSVGSLRSIGSIRSVGSMHTISEDYATLATPVSESASSTSLEEGVDIAVPVDQVQLTDEAASVGSTAVAPEQTSSSTSTYIPIMMSVAIGAYLGVGVRVLLTEFADVMYASQTELLELLGFGFFLPNAVGCFVMGIATRIKPVLRGQYEVLLTGVTTGFCGSCTTFASWDLGAALMFVRGHWLNALLMLCIQVATVITSLRLGVHAAEGIVHYLTFQEYPFRKPPVNLGQLNLDLERNINHFRDIKMHTFGPLVARRVHATEESLAVARDSCNELMAEITQVEHEQHPVHHHNTVWVVAALLLTAFFWVLAFCGFDNYPSSRLLALCFGPFGALLRWYLSLYNSNPVCKRFPFFTFAPNVAASCLSCAMEIVGSVVYQDSASAYRDFVMWGQGGVMVGFLGSLSTVSTWVNELDTLSSKRLYWAYRYGLISVIISQLASVFILGMYDAYGSDPLIG
;
A
#
# COMPACT_ATOMS: atom_id res chain seq x y z
N MET A 1 5.80 -63.84 15.71
CA MET A 1 7.11 -64.47 15.97
C MET A 1 7.65 -64.96 14.62
N ALA A 2 8.78 -64.38 14.18
CA ALA A 2 9.72 -64.77 13.11
C ALA A 2 9.20 -65.02 11.67
N THR A 3 9.46 -64.17 10.66
CA THR A 3 10.68 -63.87 9.84
C THR A 3 11.07 -64.89 8.75
N LEU A 4 11.55 -64.31 7.62
CA LEU A 4 12.34 -64.81 6.46
C LEU A 4 11.60 -64.53 5.12
N ARG A 5 12.18 -64.01 4.03
CA ARG A 5 13.59 -63.83 3.62
C ARG A 5 13.69 -62.87 2.42
N SER A 6 14.86 -62.25 2.30
CA SER A 6 15.40 -61.41 1.22
C SER A 6 15.64 -62.14 -0.12
N VAL A 7 15.69 -61.41 -1.25
CA VAL A 7 16.84 -61.31 -2.20
C VAL A 7 16.39 -60.93 -3.63
N GLY A 8 17.10 -59.95 -4.24
CA GLY A 8 17.13 -59.67 -5.68
C GLY A 8 17.59 -58.23 -5.95
N SER A 9 18.86 -57.86 -5.78
CA SER A 9 20.00 -57.99 -6.72
C SER A 9 19.75 -57.38 -8.13
N LEU A 10 20.21 -56.14 -8.33
CA LEU A 10 20.44 -55.52 -9.64
C LEU A 10 21.91 -55.03 -9.69
N ARG A 11 22.74 -55.79 -10.42
CA ARG A 11 23.98 -55.35 -11.10
C ARG A 11 23.55 -55.06 -12.56
N SER A 12 24.17 -54.23 -13.40
CA SER A 12 25.30 -53.29 -13.39
C SER A 12 25.46 -52.83 -14.87
N ILE A 13 26.18 -51.72 -15.12
CA ILE A 13 26.78 -51.26 -16.41
C ILE A 13 25.82 -50.55 -17.38
N GLY A 14 26.07 -49.34 -17.90
CA GLY A 14 27.22 -48.45 -17.75
C GLY A 14 27.15 -47.23 -18.69
N SER A 15 27.94 -46.19 -18.33
CA SER A 15 28.58 -45.13 -19.14
C SER A 15 27.71 -44.28 -20.10
N ILE A 16 27.36 -43.04 -19.73
CA ILE A 16 28.14 -41.79 -19.96
C ILE A 16 28.53 -41.55 -21.43
N ARG A 17 27.83 -40.60 -22.06
CA ARG A 17 28.37 -39.72 -23.12
C ARG A 17 27.80 -38.30 -22.99
N SER A 18 28.73 -37.36 -23.07
CA SER A 18 28.66 -35.90 -23.01
C SER A 18 27.77 -35.26 -24.09
N VAL A 19 26.91 -34.31 -23.69
CA VAL A 19 26.41 -33.11 -24.41
C VAL A 19 25.87 -32.20 -23.29
N GLY A 20 26.10 -30.90 -23.15
CA GLY A 20 26.76 -29.84 -23.90
C GLY A 20 26.32 -28.56 -23.18
N SER A 21 27.26 -27.70 -22.84
CA SER A 21 27.03 -26.35 -22.31
C SER A 21 26.03 -25.60 -23.20
N MET A 22 24.98 -25.02 -22.62
CA MET A 22 24.16 -24.03 -23.33
C MET A 22 23.87 -22.84 -22.42
N HIS A 23 24.35 -21.71 -22.91
CA HIS A 23 24.48 -20.40 -22.30
C HIS A 23 23.15 -19.78 -21.84
N THR A 24 23.24 -19.09 -20.71
CA THR A 24 22.36 -18.00 -20.29
C THR A 24 22.34 -16.91 -21.35
N ILE A 25 21.16 -16.63 -21.93
CA ILE A 25 20.93 -15.46 -22.77
C ILE A 25 20.40 -14.34 -21.88
N SER A 26 21.28 -13.39 -21.61
CA SER A 26 20.97 -12.00 -21.25
C SER A 26 20.60 -11.27 -22.54
N GLU A 27 19.36 -10.81 -22.66
CA GLU A 27 19.00 -9.82 -23.69
C GLU A 27 19.07 -8.42 -23.09
N ASP A 28 20.19 -7.76 -23.39
CA ASP A 28 20.40 -6.33 -23.29
C ASP A 28 19.46 -5.61 -24.28
N TYR A 29 18.56 -4.78 -23.78
CA TYR A 29 17.84 -3.82 -24.61
C TYR A 29 18.79 -2.67 -24.99
N ALA A 30 19.29 -2.75 -26.23
CA ALA A 30 20.04 -1.68 -26.89
C ALA A 30 19.16 -0.43 -27.07
N THR A 31 19.63 0.68 -26.52
CA THR A 31 19.18 2.05 -26.80
C THR A 31 19.50 2.42 -28.25
N LEU A 32 18.46 2.63 -29.06
CA LEU A 32 18.57 3.22 -30.39
C LEU A 32 18.91 4.72 -30.27
N ALA A 33 20.14 5.05 -30.66
CA ALA A 33 20.65 6.40 -30.81
C ALA A 33 20.02 7.08 -32.04
N THR A 34 19.61 8.33 -31.88
CA THR A 34 19.37 9.28 -32.98
C THR A 34 20.61 10.17 -33.15
N PRO A 35 21.03 10.48 -34.40
CA PRO A 35 22.29 11.19 -34.64
C PRO A 35 22.20 12.69 -34.36
N VAL A 36 23.30 13.20 -33.83
CA VAL A 36 23.64 14.61 -33.63
C VAL A 36 23.95 15.25 -34.99
N SER A 37 23.45 16.46 -35.21
CA SER A 37 24.01 17.40 -36.21
C SER A 37 24.51 18.62 -35.45
N GLU A 38 25.84 18.71 -35.33
CA GLU A 38 26.54 19.91 -34.85
C GLU A 38 26.63 20.94 -35.98
N SER A 39 26.34 22.19 -35.66
CA SER A 39 27.00 23.34 -36.28
C SER A 39 27.35 24.34 -35.19
N ALA A 40 28.66 24.55 -35.01
CA ALA A 40 29.24 25.49 -34.07
C ALA A 40 29.53 26.83 -34.75
N SER A 41 29.25 27.93 -34.08
CA SER A 41 30.07 29.15 -34.13
C SER A 41 29.81 30.02 -32.89
N SER A 42 30.91 30.41 -32.24
CA SER A 42 31.14 31.29 -31.07
C SER A 42 30.50 32.69 -31.18
N THR A 43 30.33 33.55 -30.15
CA THR A 43 31.31 34.19 -29.21
C THR A 43 30.48 35.15 -28.30
N SER A 44 30.48 35.07 -26.95
CA SER A 44 31.19 35.91 -25.93
C SER A 44 30.56 37.27 -25.47
N LEU A 45 30.51 37.47 -24.14
CA LEU A 45 30.40 38.73 -23.30
C LEU A 45 29.00 39.42 -23.24
N GLU A 46 28.49 40.06 -22.16
CA GLU A 46 28.93 40.49 -20.81
C GLU A 46 27.69 40.96 -19.96
N GLU A 47 27.84 40.91 -18.62
CA GLU A 47 27.28 41.68 -17.48
C GLU A 47 25.93 42.48 -17.43
N GLY A 48 25.32 42.51 -16.21
CA GLY A 48 24.55 43.65 -15.65
C GLY A 48 23.04 43.41 -15.36
N VAL A 49 22.59 43.02 -14.15
CA VAL A 49 22.18 43.85 -12.99
C VAL A 49 20.74 44.46 -13.05
N ASP A 50 19.90 43.96 -12.10
CA ASP A 50 18.85 44.61 -11.29
C ASP A 50 17.43 45.04 -11.78
N ILE A 51 16.45 44.59 -10.95
CA ILE A 51 15.29 45.30 -10.35
C ILE A 51 13.89 45.32 -11.04
N ALA A 52 12.93 44.82 -10.24
CA ALA A 52 11.50 45.19 -10.04
C ALA A 52 10.38 44.86 -11.07
N VAL A 53 9.38 44.17 -10.49
CA VAL A 53 7.93 44.03 -10.79
C VAL A 53 7.26 45.43 -10.82
N PRO A 54 6.24 45.73 -11.68
CA PRO A 54 4.84 45.42 -11.33
C PRO A 54 3.85 45.07 -12.47
N VAL A 55 2.75 44.50 -11.99
CA VAL A 55 1.47 44.10 -12.59
C VAL A 55 0.66 45.32 -13.07
N ASP A 56 -0.04 45.20 -14.21
CA ASP A 56 -1.36 45.82 -14.47
C ASP A 56 -2.04 45.09 -15.66
N GLN A 57 -3.19 44.45 -15.44
CA GLN A 57 -4.54 44.98 -15.71
C GLN A 57 -4.80 45.37 -17.18
N VAL A 58 -5.55 44.52 -17.89
CA VAL A 58 -6.37 44.97 -19.03
C VAL A 58 -7.79 44.47 -18.81
N GLN A 59 -8.61 45.36 -18.24
CA GLN A 59 -10.06 45.38 -18.43
C GLN A 59 -10.34 46.16 -19.72
N LEU A 60 -11.17 45.60 -20.59
CA LEU A 60 -11.90 46.34 -21.62
C LEU A 60 -13.35 45.84 -21.56
N THR A 61 -14.18 46.70 -20.97
CA THR A 61 -15.63 46.69 -21.04
C THR A 61 -16.09 47.25 -22.39
N ASP A 62 -17.20 46.72 -22.92
CA ASP A 62 -18.32 47.57 -23.37
C ASP A 62 -19.61 46.75 -23.51
N GLU A 63 -20.68 47.32 -22.94
CA GLU A 63 -22.04 46.80 -22.78
C GLU A 63 -22.91 47.03 -24.03
N ALA A 64 -23.93 46.16 -24.25
CA ALA A 64 -25.30 46.58 -24.57
C ALA A 64 -26.34 45.42 -24.53
N ALA A 65 -27.17 45.47 -23.47
CA ALA A 65 -28.64 45.27 -23.42
C ALA A 65 -29.37 43.96 -23.84
N SER A 66 -29.77 43.22 -22.78
CA SER A 66 -31.13 42.69 -22.44
C SER A 66 -31.87 41.69 -23.34
N VAL A 67 -32.24 40.52 -22.78
CA VAL A 67 -33.63 40.10 -22.40
C VAL A 67 -33.62 38.68 -21.76
N GLY A 68 -34.20 38.54 -20.56
CA GLY A 68 -35.09 37.40 -20.22
C GLY A 68 -34.55 36.12 -19.57
N SER A 69 -34.40 36.14 -18.23
CA SER A 69 -34.84 35.14 -17.23
C SER A 69 -34.77 33.62 -17.53
N THR A 70 -33.86 32.89 -16.88
CA THR A 70 -34.12 31.94 -15.76
C THR A 70 -32.79 31.30 -15.34
N ALA A 71 -32.22 31.78 -14.24
CA ALA A 71 -31.02 31.16 -13.63
C ALA A 71 -31.46 30.02 -12.71
N VAL A 72 -31.30 28.78 -13.18
CA VAL A 72 -31.17 27.61 -12.30
C VAL A 72 -29.67 27.47 -12.01
N ALA A 73 -29.28 27.67 -10.75
CA ALA A 73 -27.92 27.46 -10.29
C ALA A 73 -27.53 25.98 -10.42
N PRO A 74 -26.31 25.62 -10.85
CA PRO A 74 -25.89 24.23 -10.90
C PRO A 74 -25.51 23.73 -9.49
N GLU A 75 -26.23 22.71 -9.01
CA GLU A 75 -25.77 21.78 -7.98
C GLU A 75 -24.44 21.14 -8.42
N GLN A 76 -23.30 21.59 -7.87
CA GLN A 76 -22.00 20.96 -8.13
C GLN A 76 -21.25 20.54 -6.86
N THR A 77 -21.84 20.64 -5.67
CA THR A 77 -21.17 20.35 -4.40
C THR A 77 -21.58 19.04 -3.71
N SER A 78 -22.59 18.31 -4.22
CA SER A 78 -23.11 17.09 -3.54
C SER A 78 -22.53 15.76 -4.03
N SER A 79 -21.87 15.70 -5.21
CA SER A 79 -21.46 14.43 -5.82
C SER A 79 -20.17 13.84 -5.22
N SER A 80 -19.20 14.68 -4.85
CA SER A 80 -17.89 14.22 -4.35
C SER A 80 -18.00 13.55 -2.97
N THR A 81 -18.85 14.08 -2.09
CA THR A 81 -18.99 13.58 -0.71
C THR A 81 -19.65 12.21 -0.65
N SER A 82 -20.54 11.87 -1.60
CA SER A 82 -21.24 10.57 -1.61
C SER A 82 -20.31 9.38 -1.90
N THR A 83 -19.22 9.61 -2.64
CA THR A 83 -18.27 8.56 -3.04
C THR A 83 -17.33 8.15 -1.91
N TYR A 84 -16.95 9.09 -1.04
CA TYR A 84 -15.98 8.82 0.03
C TYR A 84 -16.60 8.14 1.25
N ILE A 85 -17.88 8.37 1.52
CA ILE A 85 -18.59 7.79 2.68
C ILE A 85 -18.48 6.25 2.73
N PRO A 86 -18.83 5.47 1.69
CA PRO A 86 -18.74 4.01 1.75
C PRO A 86 -17.30 3.51 1.94
N ILE A 87 -16.32 4.19 1.33
CA ILE A 87 -14.89 3.88 1.50
C ILE A 87 -14.47 4.10 2.97
N MET A 88 -14.85 5.24 3.55
CA MET A 88 -14.58 5.59 4.93
C MET A 88 -15.17 4.55 5.89
N MET A 89 -16.42 4.13 5.66
CA MET A 89 -17.09 3.10 6.45
C MET A 89 -16.43 1.73 6.31
N SER A 90 -16.01 1.35 5.10
CA SER A 90 -15.26 0.11 4.86
C SER A 90 -13.89 0.12 5.55
N VAL A 91 -13.18 1.26 5.54
CA VAL A 91 -11.93 1.43 6.30
C VAL A 91 -12.18 1.28 7.80
N ALA A 92 -13.26 1.84 8.34
CA ALA A 92 -13.61 1.69 9.75
C ALA A 92 -13.92 0.22 10.12
N ILE A 93 -14.73 -0.47 9.31
CA ILE A 93 -15.03 -1.91 9.51
C ILE A 93 -13.74 -2.73 9.47
N GLY A 94 -12.90 -2.48 8.46
CA GLY A 94 -11.59 -3.11 8.35
C GLY A 94 -10.71 -2.84 9.58
N ALA A 95 -10.70 -1.60 10.08
CA ALA A 95 -9.92 -1.22 11.25
C ALA A 95 -10.34 -1.98 12.51
N TYR A 96 -11.65 -2.15 12.77
CA TYR A 96 -12.13 -2.97 13.89
C TYR A 96 -11.60 -4.41 13.80
N LEU A 97 -11.74 -5.04 12.63
CA LEU A 97 -11.25 -6.40 12.42
C LEU A 97 -9.72 -6.47 12.55
N GLY A 98 -9.01 -5.47 12.01
CA GLY A 98 -7.55 -5.40 12.06
C GLY A 98 -7.02 -5.25 13.47
N VAL A 99 -7.58 -4.34 14.27
CA VAL A 99 -7.21 -4.18 15.68
C VAL A 99 -7.57 -5.43 16.49
N GLY A 100 -8.74 -6.03 16.25
CA GLY A 100 -9.15 -7.26 16.94
C GLY A 100 -8.20 -8.42 16.68
N VAL A 101 -7.81 -8.63 15.42
CA VAL A 101 -6.81 -9.65 15.06
C VAL A 101 -5.45 -9.32 15.64
N ARG A 102 -5.01 -8.06 15.61
CA ARG A 102 -3.74 -7.66 16.25
C ARG A 102 -3.73 -8.02 17.73
N VAL A 103 -4.75 -7.61 18.49
CA VAL A 103 -4.86 -7.92 19.92
C VAL A 103 -4.85 -9.43 20.13
N LEU A 104 -5.64 -10.19 19.36
CA LEU A 104 -5.70 -11.65 19.49
C LEU A 104 -4.33 -12.31 19.23
N LEU A 105 -3.61 -11.86 18.20
CA LEU A 105 -2.30 -12.39 17.86
C LEU A 105 -1.23 -11.99 18.86
N THR A 106 -1.32 -10.80 19.45
CA THR A 106 -0.44 -10.36 20.55
C THR A 106 -0.68 -11.23 21.79
N GLU A 107 -1.94 -11.44 22.19
CA GLU A 107 -2.25 -12.31 23.34
C GLU A 107 -1.85 -13.77 23.09
N PHE A 108 -2.06 -14.28 21.87
CA PHE A 108 -1.60 -15.61 21.50
C PHE A 108 -0.07 -15.71 21.57
N ALA A 109 0.65 -14.69 21.11
CA ALA A 109 2.10 -14.60 21.24
C ALA A 109 2.54 -14.62 22.70
N ASP A 110 1.87 -13.87 23.58
CA ASP A 110 2.17 -13.81 25.01
C ASP A 110 1.89 -15.14 25.73
N VAL A 111 0.79 -15.84 25.38
CA VAL A 111 0.48 -17.17 25.93
C VAL A 111 1.50 -18.22 25.49
N MET A 112 1.95 -18.17 24.24
CA MET A 112 2.97 -19.11 23.73
C MET A 112 4.31 -18.90 24.47
N TYR A 113 4.66 -17.66 24.80
CA TYR A 113 5.89 -17.29 25.51
C TYR A 113 6.00 -17.92 26.90
N ALA A 114 4.90 -17.99 27.66
CA ALA A 114 4.89 -18.61 28.99
C ALA A 114 5.33 -20.09 28.99
N SER A 115 5.41 -20.73 27.81
CA SER A 115 5.76 -22.13 27.64
C SER A 115 7.11 -22.41 26.96
N GLN A 116 7.69 -21.48 26.19
CA GLN A 116 8.91 -21.73 25.38
C GLN A 116 9.70 -20.43 25.04
N THR A 117 10.90 -20.28 25.62
CA THR A 117 12.10 -19.51 25.16
C THR A 117 12.20 -17.98 25.33
N GLU A 118 13.26 -17.54 26.03
CA GLU A 118 13.73 -16.13 26.16
C GLU A 118 14.12 -15.46 24.82
N LEU A 119 14.52 -16.24 23.82
CA LEU A 119 14.95 -15.73 22.51
C LEU A 119 13.80 -15.05 21.74
N LEU A 120 12.55 -15.50 21.93
CA LEU A 120 11.39 -14.97 21.21
C LEU A 120 10.99 -13.58 21.71
N GLU A 121 11.14 -13.33 23.01
CA GLU A 121 10.93 -12.02 23.64
C GLU A 121 11.92 -10.99 23.07
N LEU A 122 13.17 -11.41 22.90
CA LEU A 122 14.23 -10.61 22.29
C LEU A 122 13.94 -10.17 20.85
N LEU A 123 13.06 -10.89 20.15
CA LEU A 123 12.68 -10.63 18.76
C LEU A 123 11.40 -9.79 18.61
N GLY A 124 10.81 -9.35 19.72
CA GLY A 124 9.61 -8.51 19.69
C GLY A 124 8.36 -9.27 19.24
N PHE A 125 8.12 -10.45 19.80
CA PHE A 125 7.08 -11.36 19.32
C PHE A 125 5.65 -10.78 19.42
N GLY A 126 5.38 -9.90 20.39
CA GLY A 126 4.06 -9.29 20.60
C GLY A 126 3.52 -8.47 19.42
N PHE A 127 4.40 -7.90 18.58
CA PHE A 127 4.04 -7.23 17.33
C PHE A 127 4.52 -7.99 16.07
N PHE A 128 5.34 -9.04 16.23
CA PHE A 128 5.83 -9.87 15.12
C PHE A 128 4.68 -10.54 14.35
N LEU A 129 3.82 -11.30 15.04
CA LEU A 129 2.76 -12.08 14.40
C LEU A 129 1.68 -11.18 13.76
N PRO A 130 1.19 -10.11 14.41
CA PRO A 130 0.33 -9.12 13.75
C PRO A 130 0.94 -8.51 12.48
N ASN A 131 2.20 -8.11 12.53
CA ASN A 131 2.89 -7.52 11.38
C ASN A 131 3.06 -8.54 10.24
N ALA A 132 3.41 -9.79 10.55
CA ALA A 132 3.51 -10.85 9.57
C ALA A 132 2.14 -11.13 8.91
N VAL A 133 1.08 -11.36 9.69
CA VAL A 133 -0.27 -11.66 9.17
C VAL A 133 -0.83 -10.50 8.35
N GLY A 134 -0.72 -9.26 8.84
CA GLY A 134 -1.21 -8.09 8.13
C GLY A 134 -0.47 -7.85 6.80
N CYS A 135 0.85 -8.07 6.76
CA CYS A 135 1.62 -8.00 5.52
C CYS A 135 1.27 -9.13 4.53
N PHE A 136 1.04 -10.35 5.02
CA PHE A 136 0.60 -11.48 4.18
C PHE A 136 -0.74 -11.17 3.49
N VAL A 137 -1.74 -10.72 4.27
CA VAL A 137 -3.05 -10.37 3.72
C VAL A 137 -2.96 -9.17 2.77
N MET A 138 -2.11 -8.19 3.07
CA MET A 138 -1.82 -7.08 2.15
C MET A 138 -1.29 -7.58 0.80
N GLY A 139 -0.37 -8.54 0.81
CA GLY A 139 0.20 -9.13 -0.41
C GLY A 139 -0.83 -9.86 -1.26
N ILE A 140 -1.75 -10.58 -0.61
CA ILE A 140 -2.88 -11.23 -1.30
C ILE A 140 -3.78 -10.17 -1.94
N ALA A 141 -4.22 -9.19 -1.14
CA ALA A 141 -5.16 -8.17 -1.54
C ALA A 141 -4.62 -7.31 -2.70
N THR A 142 -3.34 -6.93 -2.66
CA THR A 142 -2.74 -6.08 -3.70
C THR A 142 -2.60 -6.80 -5.05
N ARG A 143 -2.43 -8.13 -5.05
CA ARG A 143 -2.37 -8.94 -6.28
C ARG A 143 -3.72 -9.30 -6.85
N ILE A 144 -4.72 -9.50 -6.00
CA ILE A 144 -6.10 -9.75 -6.43
C ILE A 144 -6.76 -8.43 -6.91
N LYS A 145 -6.28 -7.27 -6.46
CA LYS A 145 -6.82 -5.94 -6.81
C LYS A 145 -7.16 -5.74 -8.30
N PRO A 146 -6.28 -6.07 -9.27
CA PRO A 146 -6.57 -5.85 -10.68
C PRO A 146 -7.68 -6.77 -11.21
N VAL A 147 -7.85 -7.95 -10.62
CA VAL A 147 -8.89 -8.94 -10.99
C VAL A 147 -10.26 -8.51 -10.48
N LEU A 148 -10.32 -7.90 -9.29
CA LEU A 148 -11.58 -7.45 -8.66
C LEU A 148 -11.91 -5.96 -8.92
N ARG A 149 -11.20 -5.32 -9.85
CA ARG A 149 -11.35 -3.88 -10.11
C ARG A 149 -12.77 -3.58 -10.60
N GLY A 150 -13.41 -2.57 -10.02
CA GLY A 150 -14.80 -2.17 -10.32
C GLY A 150 -15.84 -2.78 -9.37
N GLN A 151 -15.82 -4.09 -9.15
CA GLN A 151 -16.86 -4.76 -8.34
C GLN A 151 -16.63 -4.70 -6.83
N TYR A 152 -15.40 -4.57 -6.33
CA TYR A 152 -15.11 -4.65 -4.88
C TYR A 152 -14.13 -3.60 -4.36
N GLU A 153 -14.03 -2.43 -5.01
CA GLU A 153 -13.04 -1.41 -4.64
C GLU A 153 -13.21 -0.88 -3.20
N VAL A 154 -14.46 -0.73 -2.76
CA VAL A 154 -14.80 -0.33 -1.38
C VAL A 154 -14.33 -1.36 -0.38
N LEU A 155 -14.67 -2.65 -0.60
CA LEU A 155 -14.25 -3.75 0.27
C LEU A 155 -12.73 -3.87 0.31
N LEU A 156 -12.08 -3.80 -0.86
CA LEU A 156 -10.63 -3.94 -0.95
C LEU A 156 -9.88 -2.82 -0.23
N THR A 157 -10.41 -1.59 -0.26
CA THR A 157 -9.86 -0.47 0.53
C THR A 157 -10.04 -0.72 2.03
N GLY A 158 -11.17 -1.32 2.45
CA GLY A 158 -11.37 -1.78 3.82
C GLY A 158 -10.38 -2.86 4.24
N VAL A 159 -10.12 -3.85 3.37
CA VAL A 159 -9.14 -4.92 3.64
C VAL A 159 -7.71 -4.38 3.71
N THR A 160 -7.29 -3.58 2.73
CA THR A 160 -5.92 -3.08 2.65
C THR A 160 -5.66 -1.95 3.64
N THR A 161 -6.42 -0.85 3.55
CA THR A 161 -6.20 0.34 4.36
C THR A 161 -6.75 0.17 5.78
N GLY A 162 -7.93 -0.44 5.95
CA GLY A 162 -8.51 -0.69 7.26
C GLY A 162 -7.84 -1.87 7.97
N PHE A 163 -8.10 -3.10 7.51
CA PHE A 163 -7.68 -4.33 8.18
C PHE A 163 -6.17 -4.50 8.23
N CYS A 164 -5.48 -4.59 7.08
CA CYS A 164 -4.02 -4.79 7.07
C CYS A 164 -3.32 -3.59 7.73
N GLY A 165 -3.84 -2.39 7.50
CA GLY A 165 -3.32 -1.16 8.09
C GLY A 165 -3.36 -1.15 9.61
N SER A 166 -4.49 -1.53 10.23
CA SER A 166 -4.68 -1.58 11.69
C SER A 166 -4.23 -2.88 12.38
N CYS A 167 -4.06 -3.96 11.60
CA CYS A 167 -3.47 -5.21 12.09
C CYS A 167 -1.97 -5.06 12.31
N THR A 168 -1.28 -4.37 11.38
CA THR A 168 0.13 -4.04 11.53
C THR A 168 0.35 -2.76 12.32
N THR A 169 1.49 -2.61 12.99
CA THR A 169 1.87 -1.38 13.69
C THR A 169 3.36 -1.11 13.55
N PHE A 170 3.69 0.09 13.04
CA PHE A 170 5.08 0.55 12.96
C PHE A 170 5.50 1.17 14.30
N ALA A 171 4.61 1.91 14.95
CA ALA A 171 4.90 2.61 16.20
C ALA A 171 5.25 1.66 17.36
N SER A 172 4.53 0.54 17.50
CA SER A 172 4.82 -0.43 18.58
C SER A 172 6.16 -1.15 18.35
N TRP A 173 6.49 -1.43 17.08
CA TRP A 173 7.75 -2.03 16.68
C TRP A 173 8.93 -1.08 16.96
N ASP A 174 8.78 0.20 16.59
CA ASP A 174 9.80 1.24 16.80
C ASP A 174 10.02 1.56 18.28
N LEU A 175 8.94 1.67 19.07
CA LEU A 175 9.01 1.84 20.52
C LEU A 175 9.78 0.69 21.18
N GLY A 176 9.48 -0.56 20.82
CA GLY A 176 10.18 -1.73 21.35
C GLY A 176 11.68 -1.73 21.02
N ALA A 177 12.05 -1.33 19.80
CA ALA A 177 13.46 -1.15 19.44
C ALA A 177 14.14 -0.02 20.23
N ALA A 178 13.44 1.10 20.41
CA ALA A 178 13.96 2.27 21.11
C ALA A 178 14.25 1.99 22.59
N LEU A 179 13.33 1.29 23.27
CA LEU A 179 13.53 0.85 24.64
C LEU A 179 14.77 -0.04 24.78
N MET A 180 15.01 -0.96 23.86
CA MET A 180 16.23 -1.80 23.87
C MET A 180 17.50 -0.99 23.68
N PHE A 181 17.49 0.05 22.82
CA PHE A 181 18.64 0.94 22.66
C PHE A 181 18.93 1.74 23.93
N VAL A 182 17.91 2.34 24.56
CA VAL A 182 18.04 3.13 25.78
C VAL A 182 18.56 2.28 26.94
N ARG A 183 18.08 1.03 27.06
CA ARG A 183 18.53 0.07 28.08
C ARG A 183 19.93 -0.52 27.83
N GLY A 184 20.61 -0.13 26.75
CA GLY A 184 21.96 -0.62 26.41
C GLY A 184 22.00 -1.97 25.70
N HIS A 185 20.86 -2.57 25.38
CA HIS A 185 20.73 -3.82 24.61
C HIS A 185 20.76 -3.58 23.09
N TRP A 186 21.73 -2.78 22.61
CA TRP A 186 21.79 -2.30 21.23
C TRP A 186 21.88 -3.43 20.19
N LEU A 187 22.56 -4.54 20.50
CA LEU A 187 22.67 -5.68 19.59
C LEU A 187 21.31 -6.35 19.37
N ASN A 188 20.52 -6.48 20.45
CA ASN A 188 19.18 -7.05 20.40
C ASN A 188 18.24 -6.16 19.60
N ALA A 189 18.34 -4.84 19.78
CA ALA A 189 17.60 -3.86 18.99
C ALA A 189 17.90 -3.99 17.49
N LEU A 190 19.18 -4.06 17.10
CA LEU A 190 19.58 -4.24 15.71
C LEU A 190 19.12 -5.57 15.12
N LEU A 191 19.24 -6.65 15.88
CA LEU A 191 18.82 -7.99 15.46
C LEU A 191 17.30 -8.03 15.25
N MET A 192 16.54 -7.47 16.19
CA MET A 192 15.08 -7.37 16.12
C MET A 192 14.64 -6.54 14.90
N LEU A 193 15.24 -5.36 14.68
CA LEU A 193 14.95 -4.54 13.50
C LEU A 193 15.21 -5.31 12.19
N CYS A 194 16.35 -6.00 12.07
CA CYS A 194 16.69 -6.79 10.89
C CYS A 194 15.68 -7.92 10.65
N ILE A 195 15.36 -8.69 11.69
CA ILE A 195 14.45 -9.84 11.58
C ILE A 195 13.03 -9.38 11.26
N GLN A 196 12.54 -8.32 11.89
CA GLN A 196 11.21 -7.79 11.62
C GLN A 196 11.10 -7.28 10.18
N VAL A 197 12.06 -6.49 9.70
CA VAL A 197 12.08 -6.01 8.30
C VAL A 197 12.09 -7.18 7.31
N ALA A 198 12.94 -8.17 7.54
CA ALA A 198 12.99 -9.37 6.69
C ALA A 198 11.66 -10.13 6.71
N THR A 199 11.05 -10.29 7.89
CA THR A 199 9.78 -11.01 8.09
C THR A 199 8.65 -10.33 7.34
N VAL A 200 8.52 -9.00 7.45
CA VAL A 200 7.38 -8.30 6.84
C VAL A 200 7.49 -8.25 5.31
N ILE A 201 8.71 -8.15 4.77
CA ILE A 201 8.97 -8.25 3.32
C ILE A 201 8.66 -9.65 2.80
N THR A 202 9.19 -10.68 3.47
CA THR A 202 8.96 -12.08 3.07
C THR A 202 7.49 -12.45 3.20
N SER A 203 6.80 -12.00 4.25
CA SER A 203 5.37 -12.22 4.43
C SER A 203 4.53 -11.57 3.34
N LEU A 204 4.82 -10.31 2.97
CA LEU A 204 4.16 -9.65 1.84
C LEU A 204 4.35 -10.44 0.53
N ARG A 205 5.59 -10.83 0.23
CA ARG A 205 5.92 -11.63 -0.97
C ARG A 205 5.23 -12.99 -0.97
N LEU A 206 5.17 -13.66 0.18
CA LEU A 206 4.46 -14.93 0.32
C LEU A 206 2.97 -14.75 0.03
N GLY A 207 2.35 -13.68 0.52
CA GLY A 207 0.96 -13.33 0.21
C GLY A 207 0.74 -13.09 -1.29
N VAL A 208 1.70 -12.42 -1.95
CA VAL A 208 1.68 -12.22 -3.40
C VAL A 208 1.67 -13.56 -4.14
N HIS A 209 2.57 -14.48 -3.80
CA HIS A 209 2.64 -15.80 -4.43
C HIS A 209 1.41 -16.66 -4.15
N ALA A 210 0.87 -16.59 -2.93
CA ALA A 210 -0.38 -17.26 -2.58
C ALA A 210 -1.54 -16.75 -3.46
N ALA A 211 -1.62 -15.44 -3.67
CA ALA A 211 -2.62 -14.85 -4.58
C ALA A 211 -2.43 -15.27 -6.03
N GLU A 212 -1.19 -15.37 -6.53
CA GLU A 212 -0.94 -15.90 -7.88
C GLU A 212 -1.46 -17.34 -8.03
N GLY A 213 -1.25 -18.18 -7.01
CA GLY A 213 -1.82 -19.53 -6.95
C GLY A 213 -3.35 -19.54 -6.93
N ILE A 214 -3.98 -18.68 -6.11
CA ILE A 214 -5.44 -18.53 -6.04
C ILE A 214 -6.01 -18.06 -7.39
N VAL A 215 -5.43 -17.01 -7.97
CA VAL A 215 -5.87 -16.47 -9.27
C VAL A 215 -5.70 -17.53 -10.35
N HIS A 216 -4.58 -18.25 -10.37
CA HIS A 216 -4.37 -19.34 -11.33
C HIS A 216 -5.44 -20.43 -11.16
N TYR A 217 -5.72 -20.87 -9.93
CA TYR A 217 -6.74 -21.87 -9.65
C TYR A 217 -8.15 -21.42 -10.07
N LEU A 218 -8.56 -20.20 -9.70
CA LEU A 218 -9.87 -19.64 -10.05
C LEU A 218 -10.00 -19.41 -11.56
N THR A 219 -8.94 -18.91 -12.22
CA THR A 219 -8.93 -18.70 -13.69
C THR A 219 -9.09 -20.02 -14.43
N PHE A 220 -8.49 -21.11 -13.93
CA PHE A 220 -8.63 -22.44 -14.52
C PHE A 220 -10.05 -23.05 -14.37
N GLN A 221 -10.82 -22.64 -13.37
CA GLN A 221 -12.17 -23.17 -13.12
C GLN A 221 -13.30 -22.30 -13.66
N GLU A 222 -13.19 -20.97 -13.65
CA GLU A 222 -14.34 -20.08 -13.87
C GLU A 222 -14.22 -19.12 -15.06
N TYR A 223 -13.03 -18.83 -15.61
CA TYR A 223 -12.87 -17.78 -16.63
C TYR A 223 -11.92 -18.17 -17.78
N PRO A 224 -12.42 -18.66 -18.93
CA PRO A 224 -11.61 -18.82 -20.14
C PRO A 224 -11.23 -17.47 -20.78
N PHE A 225 -11.80 -16.35 -20.32
CA PHE A 225 -11.57 -15.04 -20.91
C PHE A 225 -10.59 -14.21 -20.08
N ARG A 226 -9.39 -13.97 -20.62
CA ARG A 226 -8.40 -13.05 -20.08
C ARG A 226 -8.41 -11.80 -20.95
N LYS A 227 -8.61 -10.61 -20.36
CA LYS A 227 -8.39 -9.36 -21.11
C LYS A 227 -6.97 -9.38 -21.68
N PRO A 228 -6.77 -9.03 -22.97
CA PRO A 228 -5.45 -8.98 -23.54
C PRO A 228 -4.59 -7.98 -22.74
N PRO A 229 -3.29 -8.28 -22.48
CA PRO A 229 -2.40 -7.41 -21.71
C PRO A 229 -2.05 -6.08 -22.42
N VAL A 230 -2.68 -5.81 -23.56
CA VAL A 230 -2.48 -4.64 -24.40
C VAL A 230 -3.53 -3.60 -24.06
N ASN A 231 -3.13 -2.34 -23.91
CA ASN A 231 -4.08 -1.24 -23.80
C ASN A 231 -4.77 -1.03 -25.15
N LEU A 232 -5.92 -1.68 -25.33
CA LEU A 232 -6.70 -1.65 -26.58
C LEU A 232 -7.11 -0.22 -26.97
N GLY A 233 -7.39 0.65 -26.00
CA GLY A 233 -7.71 2.06 -26.28
C GLY A 233 -6.53 2.82 -26.88
N GLN A 234 -5.33 2.65 -26.31
CA GLN A 234 -4.11 3.25 -26.87
C GLN A 234 -3.79 2.68 -28.25
N LEU A 235 -3.90 1.35 -28.41
CA LEU A 235 -3.69 0.69 -29.69
C LEU A 235 -4.64 1.20 -30.78
N ASN A 236 -5.91 1.41 -30.45
CA ASN A 236 -6.91 1.95 -31.37
C ASN A 236 -6.56 3.37 -31.82
N LEU A 237 -6.17 4.24 -30.88
CA LEU A 237 -5.70 5.59 -31.20
C LEU A 237 -4.45 5.57 -32.10
N ASP A 238 -3.51 4.68 -31.84
CA ASP A 238 -2.30 4.53 -32.65
C ASP A 238 -2.61 4.01 -34.05
N LEU A 239 -3.54 3.05 -34.18
CA LEU A 239 -4.04 2.56 -35.47
C LEU A 239 -4.69 3.68 -36.28
N GLU A 240 -5.58 4.46 -35.67
CA GLU A 240 -6.27 5.57 -36.32
C GLU A 240 -5.31 6.68 -36.77
N ARG A 241 -4.31 7.00 -35.94
CA ARG A 241 -3.24 7.94 -36.29
C ARG A 241 -2.43 7.46 -37.49
N ASN A 242 -2.07 6.17 -37.53
CA ASN A 242 -1.33 5.60 -38.64
C ASN A 242 -2.16 5.57 -39.93
N ILE A 243 -3.44 5.21 -39.87
CA ILE A 243 -4.36 5.26 -41.03
C ILE A 243 -4.40 6.66 -41.63
N ASN A 244 -4.56 7.70 -40.79
CA ASN A 244 -4.57 9.08 -41.24
C ASN A 244 -3.23 9.49 -41.90
N HIS A 245 -2.10 9.05 -41.34
CA HIS A 245 -0.80 9.27 -41.98
C HIS A 245 -0.71 8.64 -43.37
N PHE A 246 -1.20 7.42 -43.56
CA PHE A 246 -1.24 6.78 -44.87
C PHE A 246 -2.15 7.53 -45.85
N ARG A 247 -3.29 8.04 -45.38
CA ARG A 247 -4.25 8.79 -46.20
C ARG A 247 -3.72 10.16 -46.65
N ASP A 248 -2.88 10.79 -45.82
CA ASP A 248 -2.24 12.08 -46.12
C ASP A 248 -1.06 11.95 -47.10
N ILE A 249 -0.63 10.72 -47.43
CA ILE A 249 0.46 10.49 -48.40
C ILE A 249 0.01 10.94 -49.80
N LYS A 250 0.75 11.91 -50.34
CA LYS A 250 0.60 12.38 -51.72
C LYS A 250 0.99 11.28 -52.72
N MET A 251 0.01 10.48 -53.15
CA MET A 251 0.23 9.33 -54.03
C MET A 251 0.88 9.64 -55.39
N HIS A 252 0.72 10.87 -55.90
CA HIS A 252 1.28 11.29 -57.18
C HIS A 252 2.82 11.35 -57.20
N THR A 253 3.48 11.25 -56.04
CA THR A 253 4.94 11.25 -55.91
C THR A 253 5.55 9.84 -56.07
N PHE A 254 4.73 8.79 -56.10
CA PHE A 254 5.17 7.40 -56.10
C PHE A 254 4.80 6.66 -57.39
N GLY A 255 5.59 5.65 -57.78
CA GLY A 255 5.24 4.74 -58.87
C GLY A 255 4.00 3.89 -58.56
N PRO A 256 3.29 3.35 -59.57
CA PRO A 256 2.00 2.67 -59.41
C PRO A 256 2.05 1.45 -58.48
N LEU A 257 3.18 0.74 -58.43
CA LEU A 257 3.39 -0.40 -57.52
C LEU A 257 3.50 0.02 -56.05
N VAL A 258 4.07 1.19 -55.78
CA VAL A 258 4.23 1.71 -54.42
C VAL A 258 2.89 2.28 -53.95
N ALA A 259 2.19 3.04 -54.81
CA ALA A 259 0.84 3.51 -54.52
C ALA A 259 -0.12 2.35 -54.18
N ARG A 260 -0.09 1.26 -54.97
CA ARG A 260 -0.90 0.07 -54.69
C ARG A 260 -0.56 -0.58 -53.34
N ARG A 261 0.72 -0.63 -52.96
CA ARG A 261 1.14 -1.18 -51.66
C ARG A 261 0.75 -0.28 -50.49
N VAL A 262 0.86 1.04 -50.65
CA VAL A 262 0.42 2.03 -49.65
C VAL A 262 -1.07 1.87 -49.36
N HIS A 263 -1.90 1.75 -50.40
CA HIS A 263 -3.35 1.52 -50.26
C HIS A 263 -3.66 0.18 -49.59
N ALA A 264 -2.98 -0.90 -49.98
CA ALA A 264 -3.18 -2.22 -49.36
C ALA A 264 -2.80 -2.24 -47.87
N THR A 265 -1.77 -1.48 -47.48
CA THR A 265 -1.37 -1.31 -46.07
C THR A 265 -2.41 -0.50 -45.30
N GLU A 266 -2.93 0.60 -45.88
CA GLU A 266 -4.01 1.40 -45.29
C GLU A 266 -5.25 0.55 -45.01
N GLU A 267 -5.71 -0.23 -46.00
CA GLU A 267 -6.85 -1.16 -45.84
C GLU A 267 -6.60 -2.19 -44.74
N SER A 268 -5.38 -2.75 -44.67
CA SER A 268 -5.03 -3.73 -43.64
C SER A 268 -5.06 -3.12 -42.23
N LEU A 269 -4.63 -1.87 -42.07
CA LEU A 269 -4.72 -1.14 -40.80
C LEU A 269 -6.17 -0.83 -40.44
N ALA A 270 -7.01 -0.47 -41.41
CA ALA A 270 -8.43 -0.24 -41.19
C ALA A 270 -9.15 -1.50 -40.68
N VAL A 271 -8.86 -2.66 -41.29
CA VAL A 271 -9.38 -3.95 -40.81
C VAL A 271 -8.91 -4.25 -39.39
N ALA A 272 -7.63 -4.01 -39.07
CA ALA A 272 -7.11 -4.23 -37.72
C ALA A 272 -7.78 -3.32 -36.67
N ARG A 273 -8.07 -2.06 -37.02
CA ARG A 273 -8.83 -1.12 -36.17
C ARG A 273 -10.25 -1.62 -35.92
N ASP A 274 -10.92 -2.11 -36.96
CA ASP A 274 -12.30 -2.58 -36.85
C ASP A 274 -12.38 -3.84 -35.97
N SER A 275 -11.45 -4.79 -36.13
CA SER A 275 -11.32 -5.94 -35.22
C SER A 275 -10.98 -5.52 -33.78
N CYS A 276 -10.18 -4.46 -33.59
CA CYS A 276 -9.89 -3.92 -32.27
C CYS A 276 -11.16 -3.35 -31.61
N ASN A 277 -11.98 -2.62 -32.38
CA ASN A 277 -13.27 -2.08 -31.93
C ASN A 277 -14.26 -3.18 -31.56
N GLU A 278 -14.36 -4.23 -32.37
CA GLU A 278 -15.21 -5.38 -32.11
C GLU A 278 -14.78 -6.12 -30.84
N LEU A 279 -13.48 -6.39 -30.68
CA LEU A 279 -12.93 -6.97 -29.47
C LEU A 279 -13.21 -6.10 -28.22
N MET A 280 -13.08 -4.78 -28.34
CA MET A 280 -13.43 -3.86 -27.24
C MET A 280 -14.93 -3.91 -26.92
N ALA A 281 -15.80 -3.99 -27.93
CA ALA A 281 -17.24 -4.10 -27.74
C ALA A 281 -17.62 -5.41 -27.05
N GLU A 282 -17.05 -6.54 -27.47
CA GLU A 282 -17.24 -7.84 -26.81
C GLU A 282 -16.76 -7.83 -25.36
N ILE A 283 -15.58 -7.26 -25.08
CA ILE A 283 -15.08 -7.10 -23.71
C ILE A 283 -16.05 -6.26 -22.88
N THR A 284 -16.56 -5.17 -23.44
CA THR A 284 -17.50 -4.27 -22.75
C THR A 284 -18.83 -4.96 -22.49
N GLN A 285 -19.30 -5.80 -23.42
CA GLN A 285 -20.51 -6.59 -23.27
C GLN A 285 -20.35 -7.67 -22.19
N VAL A 286 -19.24 -8.42 -22.19
CA VAL A 286 -18.92 -9.40 -21.15
C VAL A 286 -18.83 -8.73 -19.76
N GLU A 287 -18.25 -7.52 -19.70
CA GLU A 287 -18.25 -6.72 -18.46
C GLU A 287 -19.64 -6.24 -18.03
N HIS A 288 -20.54 -5.97 -18.98
CA HIS A 288 -21.91 -5.55 -18.68
C HIS A 288 -22.79 -6.71 -18.21
N GLU A 289 -22.59 -7.91 -18.78
CA GLU A 289 -23.27 -9.15 -18.39
C GLU A 289 -22.77 -9.68 -17.04
N GLN A 290 -21.54 -9.35 -16.62
CA GLN A 290 -21.11 -9.49 -15.24
C GLN A 290 -21.80 -8.45 -14.36
N HIS A 291 -22.99 -8.80 -13.86
CA HIS A 291 -23.82 -8.00 -12.93
C HIS A 291 -22.99 -7.03 -12.09
N PRO A 292 -23.13 -5.69 -12.26
CA PRO A 292 -22.53 -4.75 -11.33
C PRO A 292 -23.18 -5.05 -9.97
N VAL A 293 -22.38 -5.52 -9.00
CA VAL A 293 -22.83 -5.66 -7.63
C VAL A 293 -23.22 -4.27 -7.17
N HIS A 294 -24.52 -3.97 -7.17
CA HIS A 294 -25.03 -2.70 -6.66
C HIS A 294 -24.67 -2.62 -5.18
N HIS A 295 -23.56 -1.95 -4.90
CA HIS A 295 -23.13 -1.60 -3.57
C HIS A 295 -24.19 -0.63 -3.04
N HIS A 296 -25.15 -1.15 -2.29
CA HIS A 296 -26.05 -0.32 -1.54
C HIS A 296 -25.18 0.37 -0.49
N ASN A 297 -24.81 1.63 -0.75
CA ASN A 297 -23.98 2.45 0.15
C ASN A 297 -24.51 2.41 1.59
N THR A 298 -25.83 2.27 1.74
CA THR A 298 -26.54 2.07 3.01
C THR A 298 -26.06 0.85 3.80
N VAL A 299 -25.71 -0.27 3.15
CA VAL A 299 -25.25 -1.50 3.83
C VAL A 299 -23.92 -1.26 4.54
N TRP A 300 -22.97 -0.60 3.88
CA TRP A 300 -21.67 -0.26 4.48
C TRP A 300 -21.81 0.71 5.65
N VAL A 301 -22.66 1.74 5.49
CA VAL A 301 -22.93 2.71 6.54
C VAL A 301 -23.62 2.05 7.73
N VAL A 302 -24.68 1.28 7.51
CA VAL A 302 -25.41 0.58 8.58
C VAL A 302 -24.51 -0.43 9.27
N ALA A 303 -23.75 -1.23 8.53
CA ALA A 303 -22.81 -2.19 9.11
C ALA A 303 -21.74 -1.51 9.98
N ALA A 304 -21.15 -0.40 9.50
CA ALA A 304 -20.17 0.36 10.26
C ALA A 304 -20.79 0.97 11.52
N LEU A 305 -21.97 1.58 11.43
CA LEU A 305 -22.68 2.15 12.57
C LEU A 305 -23.07 1.09 13.61
N LEU A 306 -23.56 -0.07 13.18
CA LEU A 306 -23.88 -1.18 14.07
C LEU A 306 -22.63 -1.74 14.76
N LEU A 307 -21.53 -1.89 14.03
CA LEU A 307 -20.27 -2.37 14.58
C LEU A 307 -19.67 -1.37 15.58
N THR A 308 -19.72 -0.08 15.26
CA THR A 308 -19.32 1.00 16.17
C THR A 308 -20.19 0.99 17.42
N ALA A 309 -21.52 0.96 17.27
CA ALA A 309 -22.42 0.89 18.42
C ALA A 309 -22.14 -0.36 19.27
N PHE A 310 -21.95 -1.52 18.65
CA PHE A 310 -21.67 -2.77 19.35
C PHE A 310 -20.38 -2.70 20.18
N PHE A 311 -19.26 -2.29 19.59
CA PHE A 311 -18.00 -2.24 20.32
C PHE A 311 -17.95 -1.14 21.38
N TRP A 312 -18.56 0.02 21.11
CA TRP A 312 -18.67 1.08 22.12
C TRP A 312 -19.57 0.65 23.28
N VAL A 313 -20.72 0.03 23.02
CA VAL A 313 -21.57 -0.51 24.09
C VAL A 313 -20.82 -1.59 24.87
N LEU A 314 -20.17 -2.53 24.18
CA LEU A 314 -19.44 -3.62 24.82
C LEU A 314 -18.23 -3.14 25.65
N ALA A 315 -17.59 -2.03 25.26
CA ALA A 315 -16.52 -1.40 26.04
C ALA A 315 -17.01 -0.77 27.35
N PHE A 316 -18.31 -0.51 27.53
CA PHE A 316 -18.87 0.10 28.74
C PHE A 316 -19.95 -0.74 29.43
N CYS A 317 -20.42 -1.83 28.80
CA CYS A 317 -21.36 -2.77 29.39
C CYS A 317 -20.66 -3.75 30.34
N GLY A 318 -20.47 -3.31 31.58
CA GLY A 318 -20.92 -4.02 32.79
C GLY A 318 -20.63 -5.52 32.96
N PHE A 319 -19.51 -6.05 32.48
CA PHE A 319 -18.90 -7.20 33.15
C PHE A 319 -18.12 -6.63 34.32
N ASP A 320 -18.29 -7.16 35.53
CA ASP A 320 -17.72 -6.65 36.79
C ASP A 320 -16.17 -6.61 36.86
N ASN A 321 -15.49 -6.72 35.72
CA ASN A 321 -14.08 -6.42 35.51
C ASN A 321 -13.98 -5.30 34.48
N TYR A 322 -13.57 -4.11 34.94
CA TYR A 322 -13.10 -2.97 34.13
C TYR A 322 -12.54 -3.46 32.78
N PRO A 323 -13.27 -3.30 31.68
CA PRO A 323 -13.02 -4.07 30.47
C PRO A 323 -11.59 -3.81 29.99
N SER A 324 -10.89 -4.89 29.65
CA SER A 324 -9.48 -4.87 29.27
C SER A 324 -9.20 -3.77 28.26
N SER A 325 -8.10 -3.03 28.44
CA SER A 325 -7.49 -2.04 27.52
C SER A 325 -7.71 -2.34 26.02
N ARG A 326 -7.75 -3.64 25.68
CA ARG A 326 -8.11 -4.26 24.40
C ARG A 326 -9.43 -3.79 23.76
N LEU A 327 -10.52 -3.69 24.52
CA LEU A 327 -11.83 -3.26 23.98
C LEU A 327 -11.85 -1.77 23.64
N LEU A 328 -11.15 -0.97 24.45
CA LEU A 328 -10.97 0.44 24.14
C LEU A 328 -10.05 0.64 22.93
N ALA A 329 -9.04 -0.22 22.74
CA ALA A 329 -8.22 -0.23 21.54
C ALA A 329 -9.06 -0.43 20.26
N LEU A 330 -10.03 -1.35 20.29
CA LEU A 330 -10.98 -1.55 19.19
C LEU A 330 -11.81 -0.29 18.90
N CYS A 331 -12.27 0.41 19.94
CA CYS A 331 -13.05 1.65 19.80
C CYS A 331 -12.24 2.77 19.14
N PHE A 332 -10.95 2.88 19.47
CA PHE A 332 -10.08 3.96 19.00
C PHE A 332 -9.36 3.65 17.68
N GLY A 333 -9.25 2.38 17.31
CA GLY A 333 -8.63 1.91 16.06
C GLY A 333 -9.11 2.61 14.79
N PRO A 334 -10.43 2.71 14.55
CA PRO A 334 -10.97 3.39 13.38
C PRO A 334 -10.50 4.83 13.23
N PHE A 335 -10.35 5.62 14.31
CA PHE A 335 -9.90 7.01 14.19
C PHE A 335 -8.48 7.11 13.63
N GLY A 336 -7.57 6.22 14.07
CA GLY A 336 -6.21 6.16 13.54
C GLY A 336 -6.19 5.73 12.07
N ALA A 337 -6.97 4.72 11.72
CA ALA A 337 -7.07 4.22 10.34
C ALA A 337 -7.67 5.25 9.38
N LEU A 338 -8.71 5.96 9.81
CA LEU A 338 -9.36 7.02 9.03
C LEU A 338 -8.43 8.22 8.82
N LEU A 339 -7.71 8.64 9.86
CA LEU A 339 -6.72 9.71 9.72
C LEU A 339 -5.61 9.31 8.75
N ARG A 340 -5.07 8.08 8.87
CA ARG A 340 -4.08 7.56 7.92
C ARG A 340 -4.63 7.50 6.49
N TRP A 341 -5.86 7.01 6.31
CA TRP A 341 -6.50 6.98 5.00
C TRP A 341 -6.65 8.39 4.41
N TYR A 342 -7.14 9.35 5.19
CA TYR A 342 -7.27 10.74 4.78
C TYR A 342 -5.92 11.34 4.34
N LEU A 343 -4.87 11.13 5.12
CA LEU A 343 -3.52 11.58 4.76
C LEU A 343 -3.01 10.90 3.48
N SER A 344 -3.32 9.61 3.29
CA SER A 344 -2.92 8.87 2.09
C SER A 344 -3.52 9.40 0.79
N LEU A 345 -4.63 10.15 0.83
CA LEU A 345 -5.21 10.79 -0.36
C LEU A 345 -4.20 11.75 -1.03
N TYR A 346 -3.36 12.40 -0.22
CA TYR A 346 -2.33 13.32 -0.69
C TYR A 346 -1.07 12.63 -1.24
N ASN A 347 -0.91 11.30 -1.07
CA ASN A 347 0.18 10.53 -1.68
C ASN A 347 0.06 10.45 -3.22
N SER A 348 -1.10 10.79 -3.79
CA SER A 348 -1.32 10.82 -5.24
C SER A 348 -0.49 11.89 -5.97
N ASN A 349 0.06 12.86 -5.22
CA ASN A 349 0.90 13.92 -5.75
C ASN A 349 2.20 13.37 -6.36
N PRO A 350 2.64 13.89 -7.52
CA PRO A 350 3.82 13.38 -8.24
C PRO A 350 5.13 13.47 -7.43
N VAL A 351 5.22 14.40 -6.48
CA VAL A 351 6.36 14.55 -5.55
C VAL A 351 6.45 13.33 -4.60
N CYS A 352 5.30 12.80 -4.16
CA CYS A 352 5.21 11.68 -3.23
C CYS A 352 5.40 10.31 -3.91
N LYS A 353 5.39 10.24 -5.25
CA LYS A 353 5.64 8.98 -5.99
C LYS A 353 7.07 8.44 -5.83
N ARG A 354 8.00 9.31 -5.43
CA ARG A 354 9.41 9.01 -5.17
C ARG A 354 9.68 8.65 -3.71
N PHE A 355 8.88 9.21 -2.81
CA PHE A 355 8.96 9.04 -1.38
C PHE A 355 7.55 9.19 -0.80
N PRO A 356 6.90 8.09 -0.37
CA PRO A 356 5.56 8.10 0.20
C PRO A 356 5.48 8.86 1.54
N PHE A 357 5.45 10.19 1.45
CA PHE A 357 5.54 11.07 2.61
C PHE A 357 4.36 10.93 3.56
N PHE A 358 3.14 10.74 3.06
CA PHE A 358 1.94 10.61 3.89
C PHE A 358 1.74 9.19 4.45
N THR A 359 2.72 8.31 4.27
CA THR A 359 2.87 7.05 5.03
C THR A 359 4.02 7.15 6.03
N PHE A 360 5.14 7.77 5.61
CA PHE A 360 6.28 8.08 6.48
C PHE A 360 5.91 8.98 7.67
N ALA A 361 5.26 10.13 7.43
CA ALA A 361 5.01 11.11 8.47
C ALA A 361 4.07 10.59 9.59
N PRO A 362 2.95 9.91 9.28
CA PRO A 362 2.12 9.28 10.32
C PRO A 362 2.85 8.19 11.11
N ASN A 363 3.71 7.38 10.46
CA ASN A 363 4.51 6.37 11.14
C ASN A 363 5.44 7.02 12.18
N VAL A 364 6.24 8.01 11.77
CA VAL A 364 7.16 8.73 12.67
C VAL A 364 6.39 9.44 13.79
N ALA A 365 5.30 10.14 13.46
CA ALA A 365 4.49 10.85 14.46
C ALA A 365 3.89 9.87 15.49
N ALA A 366 3.36 8.74 15.05
CA ALA A 366 2.81 7.73 15.93
C ALA A 366 3.88 7.08 16.81
N SER A 367 5.09 6.85 16.30
CA SER A 367 6.24 6.36 17.08
C SER A 367 6.63 7.34 18.20
N CYS A 368 6.80 8.62 17.87
CA CYS A 368 7.12 9.66 18.85
C CYS A 368 6.04 9.80 19.93
N LEU A 369 4.76 9.81 19.53
CA LEU A 369 3.65 9.85 20.48
C LEU A 369 3.58 8.58 21.35
N SER A 370 3.93 7.41 20.80
CA SER A 370 3.98 6.17 21.59
C SER A 370 5.09 6.24 22.65
N CYS A 371 6.24 6.83 22.33
CA CYS A 371 7.30 7.10 23.32
C CYS A 371 6.85 8.09 24.41
N ALA A 372 6.13 9.15 24.03
CA ALA A 372 5.58 10.09 25.01
C ALA A 372 4.57 9.42 25.94
N MET A 373 3.72 8.54 25.40
CA MET A 373 2.79 7.75 26.21
C MET A 373 3.52 6.77 27.13
N GLU A 374 4.59 6.13 26.68
CA GLU A 374 5.43 5.26 27.52
C GLU A 374 6.01 6.02 28.73
N ILE A 375 6.47 7.25 28.52
CA ILE A 375 6.96 8.13 29.58
C ILE A 375 5.82 8.47 30.56
N VAL A 376 4.65 8.86 30.05
CA VAL A 376 3.48 9.15 30.90
C VAL A 376 3.08 7.93 31.72
N GLY A 377 3.08 6.75 31.11
CA GLY A 377 2.83 5.49 31.80
C GLY A 377 3.80 5.27 32.95
N SER A 378 5.08 5.54 32.71
CA SER A 378 6.17 5.39 33.69
C SER A 378 6.02 6.30 34.90
N VAL A 379 5.67 7.57 34.68
CA VAL A 379 5.37 8.52 35.77
C VAL A 379 4.14 8.07 36.56
N VAL A 380 3.05 7.71 35.87
CA VAL A 380 1.78 7.35 36.53
C VAL A 380 1.89 6.04 37.31
N TYR A 381 2.70 5.09 36.86
CA TYR A 381 2.97 3.84 37.56
C TYR A 381 3.58 4.06 38.95
N GLN A 382 4.40 5.11 39.11
CA GLN A 382 5.05 5.43 40.38
C GLN A 382 4.17 6.25 41.32
N ASP A 383 3.20 6.98 40.79
CA ASP A 383 2.30 7.84 41.57
C ASP A 383 1.23 7.02 42.32
N SER A 384 0.44 6.21 41.61
CA SER A 384 -0.68 5.46 42.22
C SER A 384 -1.17 4.28 41.39
N ALA A 385 -1.46 3.16 42.05
CA ALA A 385 -2.01 1.96 41.40
C ALA A 385 -3.39 2.20 40.75
N SER A 386 -4.22 3.09 41.30
CA SER A 386 -5.50 3.48 40.68
C SER A 386 -5.28 4.29 39.40
N ALA A 387 -4.41 5.29 39.44
CA ALA A 387 -4.08 6.12 38.29
C ALA A 387 -3.43 5.29 37.16
N TYR A 388 -2.59 4.32 37.51
CA TYR A 388 -1.99 3.42 36.52
C TYR A 388 -3.03 2.52 35.84
N ARG A 389 -4.03 2.03 36.57
CA ARG A 389 -5.14 1.26 35.96
C ARG A 389 -5.92 2.11 34.94
N ASP A 390 -6.14 3.38 35.23
CA ASP A 390 -6.78 4.30 34.29
C ASP A 390 -5.90 4.56 33.06
N PHE A 391 -4.59 4.70 33.26
CA PHE A 391 -3.62 4.82 32.16
C PHE A 391 -3.58 3.57 31.28
N VAL A 392 -3.57 2.36 31.85
CA VAL A 392 -3.58 1.10 31.10
C VAL A 392 -4.83 1.03 30.21
N MET A 393 -5.98 1.45 30.73
CA MET A 393 -7.24 1.45 29.98
C MET A 393 -7.21 2.49 28.84
N TRP A 394 -7.03 3.77 29.17
CA TRP A 394 -7.15 4.88 28.22
C TRP A 394 -5.88 5.11 27.40
N GLY A 395 -4.74 5.18 28.07
CA GLY A 395 -3.44 5.47 27.46
C GLY A 395 -2.93 4.29 26.65
N GLN A 396 -2.67 3.15 27.29
CA GLN A 396 -2.13 1.98 26.60
C GLN A 396 -3.16 1.36 25.65
N GLY A 397 -4.38 1.12 26.12
CA GLY A 397 -5.46 0.54 25.31
C GLY A 397 -5.94 1.45 24.18
N GLY A 398 -6.63 2.52 24.53
CA GLY A 398 -7.26 3.43 23.56
C GLY A 398 -6.23 4.14 22.67
N VAL A 399 -5.25 4.81 23.27
CA VAL A 399 -4.32 5.68 22.53
C VAL A 399 -3.21 4.88 21.86
N MET A 400 -2.38 4.12 22.60
CA MET A 400 -1.21 3.44 22.03
C MET A 400 -1.62 2.28 21.12
N VAL A 401 -2.36 1.30 21.66
CA VAL A 401 -2.79 0.15 20.88
C VAL A 401 -3.81 0.62 19.85
N GLY A 402 -4.93 1.22 20.23
CA GLY A 402 -6.01 1.61 19.30
C GLY A 402 -5.59 2.63 18.24
N PHE A 403 -5.50 3.89 18.65
CA PHE A 403 -5.32 5.04 17.76
C PHE A 403 -3.94 5.07 17.08
N LEU A 404 -2.85 5.16 17.85
CA LEU A 404 -1.47 5.28 17.32
C LEU A 404 -1.07 4.01 16.57
N GLY A 405 -1.45 2.85 17.09
CA GLY A 405 -1.24 1.57 16.42
C GLY A 405 -1.86 1.53 15.03
N SER A 406 -3.09 2.03 14.86
CA SER A 406 -3.81 2.07 13.57
C SER A 406 -3.42 3.25 12.66
N LEU A 407 -2.91 4.34 13.24
CA LEU A 407 -2.36 5.49 12.54
C LEU A 407 -1.03 5.14 11.88
N SER A 408 -0.22 4.32 12.54
CA SER A 408 1.00 3.74 11.99
C SER A 408 0.69 2.48 11.18
N THR A 409 1.55 2.10 10.23
CA THR A 409 1.37 0.85 9.48
C THR A 409 2.67 0.31 8.91
N VAL A 410 2.85 -1.01 8.98
CA VAL A 410 3.94 -1.72 8.33
C VAL A 410 3.48 -2.29 6.98
N SER A 411 2.25 -2.80 6.89
CA SER A 411 1.75 -3.41 5.65
C SER A 411 1.75 -2.45 4.46
N THR A 412 1.35 -1.19 4.68
CA THR A 412 1.38 -0.17 3.62
C THR A 412 2.82 0.24 3.28
N TRP A 413 3.67 0.43 4.31
CA TRP A 413 5.08 0.78 4.15
C TRP A 413 5.86 -0.25 3.32
N VAL A 414 5.68 -1.55 3.61
CA VAL A 414 6.34 -2.63 2.87
C VAL A 414 5.77 -2.76 1.46
N ASN A 415 4.46 -2.62 1.28
CA ASN A 415 3.85 -2.66 -0.06
C ASN A 415 4.32 -1.51 -0.97
N GLU A 416 4.50 -0.32 -0.41
CA GLU A 416 5.10 0.81 -1.11
C GLU A 416 6.58 0.56 -1.43
N LEU A 417 7.34 -0.01 -0.49
CA LEU A 417 8.73 -0.41 -0.69
C LEU A 417 8.86 -1.43 -1.82
N ASP A 418 7.97 -2.44 -1.86
CA ASP A 418 7.90 -3.42 -2.93
C ASP A 418 7.63 -2.76 -4.29
N THR A 419 6.65 -1.86 -4.33
CA THR A 419 6.27 -1.11 -5.53
C THR A 419 7.38 -0.17 -6.03
N LEU A 420 8.17 0.41 -5.12
CA LEU A 420 9.32 1.22 -5.47
C LEU A 420 10.48 0.34 -5.97
N SER A 421 10.65 -0.85 -5.38
CA SER A 421 11.73 -1.78 -5.74
C SER A 421 11.62 -2.27 -7.19
N SER A 422 10.39 -2.49 -7.67
CA SER A 422 10.12 -2.89 -9.06
C SER A 422 10.37 -1.77 -10.06
N LYS A 423 10.30 -0.50 -9.64
CA LYS A 423 10.58 0.66 -10.48
C LYS A 423 12.08 0.99 -10.50
N ARG A 424 12.64 1.26 -9.31
CA ARG A 424 14.04 1.66 -9.13
C ARG A 424 14.47 1.34 -7.69
N LEU A 425 15.35 0.35 -7.56
CA LEU A 425 15.84 -0.20 -6.30
C LEU A 425 16.35 0.86 -5.30
N TYR A 426 17.07 1.87 -5.79
CA TYR A 426 17.61 2.96 -4.95
C TYR A 426 16.54 3.75 -4.19
N TRP A 427 15.35 3.95 -4.78
CA TRP A 427 14.26 4.69 -4.12
C TRP A 427 13.64 3.87 -2.99
N ALA A 428 13.53 2.56 -3.18
CA ALA A 428 13.05 1.63 -2.15
C ALA A 428 13.98 1.61 -0.94
N TYR A 429 15.30 1.47 -1.15
CA TYR A 429 16.27 1.49 -0.05
C TYR A 429 16.29 2.82 0.69
N ARG A 430 16.25 3.95 -0.04
CA ARG A 430 16.17 5.27 0.59
C ARG A 430 14.91 5.41 1.44
N TYR A 431 13.76 5.07 0.89
CA TYR A 431 12.49 5.16 1.63
C TYR A 431 12.49 4.27 2.87
N GLY A 432 12.88 3.00 2.72
CA GLY A 432 12.92 2.05 3.83
C GLY A 432 13.89 2.46 4.93
N LEU A 433 15.14 2.78 4.58
CA LEU A 433 16.17 3.17 5.55
C LEU A 433 15.82 4.48 6.25
N ILE A 434 15.38 5.51 5.51
CA ILE A 434 15.00 6.79 6.10
C ILE A 434 13.83 6.62 7.08
N SER A 435 12.83 5.79 6.73
CA SER A 435 11.68 5.54 7.60
C SER A 435 12.09 4.94 8.94
N VAL A 436 12.94 3.90 8.92
CA VAL A 436 13.41 3.23 10.14
C VAL A 436 14.39 4.10 10.91
N ILE A 437 15.40 4.67 10.26
CA ILE A 437 16.46 5.42 10.94
C ILE A 437 15.91 6.70 11.58
N ILE A 438 15.10 7.49 10.86
CA ILE A 438 14.57 8.75 11.42
C ILE A 438 13.62 8.46 12.60
N SER A 439 12.72 7.49 12.44
CA SER A 439 11.82 7.09 13.52
C SER A 439 12.62 6.62 14.74
N GLN A 440 13.59 5.73 14.53
CA GLN A 440 14.40 5.18 15.61
C GLN A 440 15.23 6.23 16.33
N LEU A 441 15.87 7.16 15.61
CA LEU A 441 16.63 8.25 16.20
C LEU A 441 15.73 9.18 17.00
N ALA A 442 14.53 9.50 16.50
CA ALA A 442 13.57 10.33 17.22
C ALA A 442 13.10 9.66 18.51
N SER A 443 12.73 8.37 18.46
CA SER A 443 12.26 7.61 19.61
C SER A 443 13.35 7.40 20.66
N VAL A 444 14.58 7.06 20.25
CA VAL A 444 15.73 6.96 21.15
C VAL A 444 16.06 8.30 21.78
N PHE A 445 15.95 9.41 21.03
CA PHE A 445 16.14 10.74 21.59
C PHE A 445 15.08 11.06 22.65
N ILE A 446 13.79 10.82 22.37
CA ILE A 446 12.70 11.10 23.32
C ILE A 446 12.88 10.28 24.61
N LEU A 447 13.03 8.97 24.48
CA LEU A 447 13.16 8.06 25.62
C LEU A 447 14.49 8.25 26.35
N GLY A 448 15.60 8.44 25.62
CA GLY A 448 16.93 8.63 26.20
C GLY A 448 17.07 9.95 26.94
N MET A 449 16.42 11.03 26.47
CA MET A 449 16.36 12.28 27.21
C MET A 449 15.60 12.12 28.53
N TYR A 450 14.53 11.35 28.54
CA TYR A 450 13.82 11.05 29.77
C TYR A 450 14.62 10.13 30.70
N ASP A 451 15.27 9.10 30.18
CA ASP A 451 16.13 8.20 30.97
C ASP A 451 17.32 8.94 31.62
N ALA A 452 17.90 9.91 30.91
CA ALA A 452 19.05 10.67 31.40
C ALA A 452 18.69 11.78 32.41
N TYR A 453 17.52 12.40 32.29
CA TYR A 453 17.15 13.61 33.05
C TYR A 453 15.84 13.48 33.84
N GLY A 454 15.10 12.40 33.67
CA GLY A 454 13.83 12.13 34.34
C GLY A 454 14.02 11.77 35.81
N SER A 455 12.97 12.02 36.58
CA SER A 455 12.90 11.65 38.00
C SER A 455 12.72 10.15 38.22
N ASP A 456 12.05 9.50 37.28
CA ASP A 456 11.42 8.20 37.46
C ASP A 456 11.90 7.23 36.37
N PRO A 457 12.27 5.97 36.70
CA PRO A 457 12.68 5.00 35.69
C PRO A 457 11.54 4.62 34.74
N LEU A 458 11.90 4.37 33.47
CA LEU A 458 11.00 3.80 32.47
C LEU A 458 10.48 2.41 32.92
N ILE A 459 9.20 2.12 32.66
CA ILE A 459 8.60 0.81 32.94
C ILE A 459 9.29 -0.27 32.09
N GLY A 460 9.45 -1.46 32.69
CA GLY A 460 10.12 -2.65 32.15
C GLY A 460 9.36 -3.34 31.03
#